data_AF-A0A2L1KG34-F1
#
_entry.id   AF-A0A2L1KG34-F1
#
_cell.length_a   1.000
_cell.length_b   1.000
_cell.length_c   1.000
_cell.angle_alpha   90.00
_cell.angle_beta   90.00
_cell.angle_gamma   90.00
#
_symmetry.space_group_name_H-M   'P 1'
#
loop_
_entity.id
_entity.type
_entity.pdbx_description
1 polymer ?
#
loop_
_entity_poly.entity_id
_entity_poly.type
_entity_poly.pdbx_seq_one_letter_code
_entity_poly.pdbx_strand_id
1 'polypeptide(L)' 'MIITVRSNQIMRPKKPGKPYSLFLPRFVEERLDKSVADDLVRIEEQFENAIRMAALGLAA' A
#
# COMPACT_ATOMS: atom_id res chain seq x y z
N MET A 1 0.10 -8.43 -15.34
CA MET A 1 1.36 -7.78 -14.92
C MET A 1 1.17 -7.26 -13.50
N ILE A 2 1.99 -7.72 -12.56
CA ILE A 2 1.96 -7.29 -11.15
C ILE A 2 3.28 -6.60 -10.84
N ILE A 3 3.23 -5.47 -10.14
CA ILE A 3 4.41 -4.71 -9.73
C ILE A 3 4.31 -4.39 -8.24
N THR A 4 5.46 -4.29 -7.59
CA THR A 4 5.54 -3.72 -6.24
C THR A 4 5.76 -2.22 -6.35
N VAL A 5 5.01 -1.46 -5.55
CA VAL A 5 5.17 -0.01 -5.42
C VAL A 5 5.44 0.35 -3.97
N ARG A 6 6.23 1.41 -3.75
CA ARG A 6 6.35 2.08 -2.44
C ARG A 6 5.54 3.36 -2.49
N SER A 7 4.75 3.64 -1.46
CA SER A 7 3.97 4.87 -1.35
C SER A 7 3.95 5.39 0.08
N ASN A 8 3.65 6.67 0.24
CA ASN A 8 3.68 7.34 1.54
C ASN A 8 2.39 7.17 2.35
N GLN A 9 1.24 7.10 1.69
CA GLN A 9 -0.08 7.02 2.33
C GLN A 9 -1.12 6.46 1.35
N ILE A 10 -2.15 5.81 1.91
CA ILE A 10 -3.40 5.52 1.23
C ILE A 10 -4.29 6.77 1.30
N MET A 11 -4.86 7.17 0.18
CA MET A 11 -5.83 8.27 0.09
C MET A 11 -7.24 7.70 -0.04
N ARG A 12 -8.09 8.02 0.94
CA ARG A 12 -9.52 7.65 0.92
C ARG A 12 -10.27 8.48 -0.14
N PRO A 13 -11.22 7.86 -0.87
CA PRO A 13 -12.06 8.60 -1.82
C PRO A 13 -12.95 9.63 -1.11
N LYS A 14 -13.13 10.80 -1.71
CA LYS A 14 -14.03 11.84 -1.18
C LYS A 14 -15.52 11.52 -1.32
N LYS A 15 -15.88 10.57 -2.19
CA LYS A 15 -17.27 10.17 -2.48
C LYS A 15 -17.39 8.65 -2.39
N PRO A 16 -18.50 8.11 -1.86
CA PRO A 16 -18.76 6.66 -1.84
C PRO A 16 -18.68 6.05 -3.24
N GLY A 17 -18.18 4.81 -3.33
CA GLY A 17 -18.06 4.06 -4.58
C GLY A 17 -16.95 4.56 -5.53
N LYS A 18 -16.09 5.49 -5.10
CA LYS A 18 -14.90 5.88 -5.87
C LYS A 18 -13.66 5.08 -5.46
N PRO A 19 -12.72 4.84 -6.38
CA PRO A 19 -11.50 4.12 -6.07
C PRO A 19 -10.64 4.86 -5.04
N TYR A 20 -9.85 4.08 -4.29
CA TYR A 20 -8.75 4.59 -3.47
C TYR A 20 -7.59 5.03 -4.37
N SER A 21 -6.65 5.78 -3.80
CA SER A 21 -5.41 6.16 -4.49
C SER A 21 -4.23 6.07 -3.55
N LEU A 22 -3.02 5.93 -4.11
CA LEU A 22 -1.78 6.02 -3.35
C LEU A 22 -1.15 7.39 -3.56
N PHE A 23 -0.62 7.99 -2.49
CA PHE A 23 0.13 9.23 -2.60
C PHE A 23 1.60 8.97 -2.88
N LEU A 24 2.12 9.62 -3.93
CA LEU A 24 3.51 9.50 -4.40
C LEU A 24 3.98 8.03 -4.58
N PRO A 25 3.24 7.21 -5.35
CA PRO A 25 3.68 5.84 -5.62
C PRO A 25 4.94 5.87 -6.48
N ARG A 26 5.93 5.08 -6.07
CA ARG A 26 7.17 4.85 -6.82
C ARG A 26 7.28 3.38 -7.16
N PHE A 27 7.62 3.11 -8.41
CA PHE A 27 7.95 1.77 -8.87
C PHE A 27 9.12 1.20 -8.05
N VAL A 28 9.05 -0.09 -7.72
CA VAL A 28 10.12 -0.83 -7.06
C VAL A 28 10.61 -1.94 -7.96
N GLU A 29 9.72 -2.87 -8.33
CA GLU A 29 10.07 -4.04 -9.13
C GLU A 29 8.84 -4.67 -9.81
N GLU A 30 9.11 -5.48 -10.82
CA GLU A 30 8.13 -6.40 -11.39
C GLU A 30 8.05 -7.68 -10.55
N ARG A 31 6.82 -8.18 -10.36
CA ARG A 31 6.54 -9.39 -9.58
C ARG A 31 6.13 -10.52 -10.50
N LEU A 32 7.13 -11.19 -11.07
CA LEU A 32 6.94 -12.34 -11.96
C LEU A 32 6.44 -13.59 -11.21
N ASP A 33 6.63 -13.63 -9.90
CA ASP A 33 6.19 -14.70 -9.00
C ASP A 33 4.72 -14.58 -8.57
N LYS A 34 4.07 -13.43 -8.83
CA LYS A 34 2.68 -13.17 -8.43
C LYS A 34 1.74 -13.19 -9.62
N SER A 35 0.62 -13.91 -9.48
CA SER A 35 -0.50 -13.88 -10.42
C SER A 35 -1.62 -12.90 -10.03
N VAL A 36 -1.65 -12.46 -8.76
CA VAL A 36 -2.70 -11.58 -8.21
C VAL A 36 -2.06 -10.47 -7.36
N ALA A 37 -2.62 -9.25 -7.44
CA ALA A 37 -2.21 -8.11 -6.63
C ALA A 37 -2.79 -8.17 -5.20
N ASP A 38 -2.23 -7.38 -4.30
CA ASP A 38 -2.80 -7.24 -2.95
C ASP A 38 -4.17 -6.54 -3.03
N ASP A 39 -5.13 -6.99 -2.21
CA ASP A 39 -6.45 -6.37 -2.10
C ASP A 39 -6.42 -5.16 -1.15
N LEU A 40 -7.54 -4.42 -1.07
CA LEU A 40 -7.63 -3.22 -0.24
C LEU A 40 -7.39 -3.52 1.24
N VAL A 41 -7.94 -4.62 1.77
CA VAL A 41 -7.82 -5.00 3.18
C VAL A 41 -6.35 -5.23 3.52
N ARG A 42 -5.67 -6.01 2.68
CA ARG A 42 -4.25 -6.30 2.80
C ARG A 42 -3.40 -5.04 2.77
N ILE A 43 -3.74 -4.09 1.90
CA ILE A 43 -3.05 -2.81 1.80
C ILE A 43 -3.28 -1.97 3.08
N GLU A 44 -4.51 -1.86 3.59
CA GLU A 44 -4.81 -1.16 4.84
C GLU A 44 -4.02 -1.75 6.03
N GLU A 45 -3.99 -3.08 6.17
CA GLU A 45 -3.19 -3.77 7.20
C GLU A 45 -1.70 -3.47 7.12
N GLN A 46 -1.12 -3.41 5.91
CA GLN A 46 0.30 -3.09 5.71
C GLN A 46 0.61 -1.68 6.22
N PHE A 47 -0.26 -0.71 5.94
CA PHE A 47 -0.10 0.66 6.39
C PHE A 47 -0.25 0.79 7.91
N GLU A 48 -1.27 0.15 8.50
CA GLU A 48 -1.48 0.16 9.94
C GLU A 48 -0.29 -0.47 10.68
N ASN A 49 0.22 -1.60 10.18
CA ASN A 49 1.41 -2.24 10.73
C ASN A 49 2.64 -1.33 10.62
N ALA A 50 2.85 -0.66 9.48
CA ALA A 50 3.97 0.26 9.31
C ALA A 50 3.91 1.44 10.30
N ILE A 51 2.73 2.04 10.48
CA ILE A 51 2.51 3.12 11.47
C ILE A 51 2.78 2.62 12.88
N ARG A 52 2.28 1.42 13.22
CA ARG A 52 2.49 0.81 14.53
C ARG A 52 3.97 0.54 14.80
N MET A 53 4.71 -0.01 13.84
CA MET A 53 6.14 -0.26 13.99
C MET A 53 6.92 1.05 14.14
N ALA A 54 6.56 2.09 13.40
CA ALA A 54 7.17 3.41 13.56
C ALA A 54 6.92 4.02 14.95
N ALA A 55 5.69 3.91 15.46
CA ALA A 55 5.34 4.38 16.80
C ALA A 55 6.09 3.63 17.92
N LEU A 56 6.41 2.36 17.70
CA LEU A 56 7.20 1.53 18.63
C LEU A 56 8.71 1.73 18.49
N GLY A 57 9.19 2.57 17.55
CA GLY A 57 10.61 2.75 17.26
C GLY A 57 11.27 1.52 16.62
N LEU A 58 10.46 0.63 16.04
CA LEU A 58 10.89 -0.63 15.41
C LEU A 58 10.89 -0.55 13.88
N ALA A 59 10.55 0.61 13.31
CA ALA A 59 10.67 0.84 11.88
C ALA A 59 12.16 1.02 11.53
N ALA A 60 12.71 0.05 10.80
CA ALA A 60 14.07 0.05 10.26
C ALA A 60 14.22 0.97 9.03
#